data_AF-A0A377TUK4-F1
#
_entry.id   AF-A0A377TUK4-F1
#
_cell.length_a   1.000
_cell.length_b   1.000
_cell.length_c   1.000
_cell.angle_alpha   90.00
_cell.angle_beta   90.00
_cell.angle_gamma   90.00
#
_symmetry.space_group_name_H-M   'P 1'
#
loop_
_entity.id
_entity.type
_entity.pdbx_description
1 polymer ?
#
loop_
_entity_poly.entity_id
_entity_poly.type
_entity_poly.pdbx_seq_one_letter_code
_entity_poly.pdbx_strand_id
1 'polypeptide(L)'
;MVDQLGIDKVHLLGNSMGGHSAVAFTLSWPERAAKLVLMGGGTGGMSLFTPMPTEGIKLLNALYREPTIENLKKMMSIFVFDTRDLTEALFEARLNNMLSRRDHPGQLRQEPGSQPEAVS
;
A
#
# COMPACT_ATOMS: atom_id res chain seq x y z
N MET A 1 10.75 -7.82 15.48
CA MET A 1 10.63 -9.07 14.71
C MET A 1 12.01 -9.64 14.35
N VAL A 2 12.80 -8.99 13.50
CA VAL A 2 14.10 -9.52 13.01
C VAL A 2 15.05 -9.91 14.16
N ASP A 3 15.17 -9.05 15.17
CA ASP A 3 16.01 -9.33 16.35
C ASP A 3 15.48 -10.50 17.20
N GLN A 4 14.17 -10.56 17.41
CA GLN A 4 13.54 -11.63 18.19
C GLN A 4 13.71 -13.00 17.53
N LEU A 5 13.84 -13.04 16.21
CA LEU A 5 14.11 -14.25 15.46
C LEU A 5 15.61 -14.57 15.32
N GLY A 6 16.49 -13.71 15.86
CA GLY A 6 17.94 -13.90 15.79
C GLY A 6 18.51 -13.79 14.36
N ILE A 7 17.83 -13.07 13.47
CA ILE A 7 18.23 -12.97 12.07
C ILE A 7 19.21 -11.80 11.90
N ASP A 8 20.42 -12.09 11.41
CA ASP A 8 21.46 -11.08 11.22
C ASP A 8 21.17 -10.15 10.03
N LYS A 9 20.89 -10.71 8.84
CA LYS A 9 20.55 -9.94 7.63
C LYS A 9 19.34 -10.50 6.90
N VAL A 10 18.57 -9.62 6.26
CA VAL A 10 17.38 -9.98 5.47
C VAL A 10 17.44 -9.44 4.04
N HIS A 11 16.88 -10.19 3.10
CA HIS A 11 16.49 -9.68 1.79
C HIS A 11 15.07 -9.13 1.87
N LEU A 12 14.84 -7.94 1.32
CA LEU A 12 13.58 -7.24 1.40
C LEU A 12 12.94 -7.17 0.02
N LEU A 13 11.70 -7.62 -0.08
CA LEU A 13 10.84 -7.43 -1.23
C LEU A 13 9.66 -6.53 -0.80
N GLY A 14 9.61 -5.32 -1.34
CA GLY A 14 8.60 -4.34 -0.98
C GLY A 14 7.72 -3.95 -2.16
N ASN A 15 6.41 -4.22 -2.07
CA ASN A 15 5.43 -3.74 -3.03
C ASN A 15 4.65 -2.53 -2.46
N SER A 16 4.53 -1.45 -3.22
CA SER A 16 3.75 -0.26 -2.85
C SER A 16 4.12 0.29 -1.45
N MET A 17 3.20 0.28 -0.48
CA MET A 17 3.48 0.66 0.91
C MET A 17 4.62 -0.17 1.53
N GLY A 18 4.69 -1.47 1.22
CA GLY A 18 5.79 -2.33 1.66
C GLY A 18 7.15 -1.91 1.08
N GLY A 19 7.17 -1.28 -0.10
CA GLY A 19 8.36 -0.66 -0.66
C GLY A 19 8.87 0.52 0.19
N HIS A 20 7.97 1.39 0.63
CA HIS A 20 8.31 2.48 1.54
C HIS A 20 8.84 1.98 2.87
N SER A 21 8.20 0.96 3.45
CA SER A 21 8.67 0.32 4.68
C SER A 21 10.03 -0.33 4.49
N ALA A 22 10.27 -1.00 3.36
CA ALA A 22 11.55 -1.65 3.07
C ALA A 22 12.69 -0.65 2.88
N VAL A 23 12.42 0.49 2.21
CA VAL A 23 13.38 1.60 2.09
C VAL A 23 13.65 2.21 3.46
N ALA A 24 12.62 2.52 4.24
CA ALA A 24 12.78 3.08 5.60
C ALA A 24 13.61 2.14 6.49
N PHE A 25 13.32 0.84 6.49
CA PHE A 25 14.11 -0.15 7.21
C PHE A 25 15.57 -0.16 6.77
N THR A 26 15.83 -0.15 5.46
CA THR A 26 17.19 -0.18 4.91
C THR A 26 17.97 1.09 5.26
N LEU A 27 17.32 2.25 5.31
CA LEU A 27 17.95 3.51 5.71
C LEU A 27 18.25 3.56 7.21
N SER A 28 17.37 3.00 8.04
CA SER A 28 17.55 2.98 9.49
C SER A 28 18.54 1.91 9.97
N TRP A 29 18.61 0.77 9.27
CA TRP A 29 19.47 -0.37 9.63
C TRP A 29 20.16 -0.97 8.39
N PRO A 30 21.05 -0.20 7.73
CA PRO A 30 21.70 -0.62 6.49
C PRO A 30 22.52 -1.90 6.68
N GLU A 31 23.08 -2.13 7.86
CA GLU A 31 23.82 -3.33 8.22
C GLU A 31 22.94 -4.59 8.28
N ARG A 32 21.61 -4.44 8.40
CA ARG A 32 20.65 -5.55 8.49
C ARG A 32 19.98 -5.87 7.15
N ALA A 33 20.16 -5.02 6.15
CA ALA A 33 19.60 -5.21 4.82
C ALA A 33 20.65 -5.77 3.86
N ALA A 34 20.34 -6.90 3.21
CA ALA A 34 21.26 -7.54 2.25
C ALA A 34 20.96 -7.16 0.79
N LYS A 35 19.73 -7.40 0.32
CA LYS A 35 19.27 -6.96 -1.01
C LYS A 35 17.87 -6.38 -0.89
N LEU A 36 17.59 -5.38 -1.70
CA LEU A 36 16.30 -4.69 -1.73
C LEU A 36 15.71 -4.79 -3.15
N VAL A 37 14.51 -5.35 -3.24
CA VAL A 37 13.71 -5.40 -4.47
C VAL A 37 12.44 -4.59 -4.25
N LEU A 38 12.19 -3.62 -5.12
CA LEU A 38 11.07 -2.69 -5.02
C LEU A 38 10.14 -2.86 -6.21
N MET A 39 8.83 -2.94 -5.93
CA MET A 39 7.77 -3.04 -6.95
C MET A 39 6.73 -1.96 -6.68
N GLY A 40 6.55 -1.02 -7.61
CA GLY A 40 5.49 0.01 -7.51
C GLY A 40 5.49 0.85 -6.22
N GLY A 41 6.63 0.96 -5.54
CA GLY A 41 6.82 1.66 -4.27
C GLY A 41 8.30 1.85 -3.97
N GLY A 42 8.64 2.59 -2.91
CA GLY A 42 10.04 2.85 -2.55
C GLY A 42 10.17 4.20 -1.85
N THR A 43 10.23 5.28 -2.62
CA THR A 43 10.31 6.64 -2.10
C THR A 43 8.98 7.35 -2.27
N GLY A 44 8.57 8.11 -1.25
CA GLY A 44 7.48 9.07 -1.40
C GLY A 44 7.90 10.22 -2.32
N GLY A 45 6.92 10.97 -2.84
CA GLY A 45 7.17 12.13 -3.69
C GLY A 45 6.03 12.39 -4.66
N MET A 46 6.01 13.60 -5.24
CA MET A 46 5.05 13.93 -6.29
C MET A 46 5.49 13.33 -7.62
N SER A 47 4.54 12.76 -8.36
CA SER A 47 4.80 12.38 -9.75
C SER A 47 5.06 13.64 -10.57
N LEU A 48 6.06 13.57 -11.46
CA LEU A 48 6.39 14.67 -12.38
C LEU A 48 5.38 14.80 -13.52
N PHE A 49 4.59 13.76 -13.80
CA PHE A 49 3.74 13.67 -14.98
C PHE A 49 2.29 13.29 -14.68
N THR A 50 2.03 12.68 -13.53
CA THR A 50 0.70 12.14 -13.18
C THR A 50 0.05 13.00 -12.10
N PRO A 51 -1.17 13.52 -12.33
CA PRO A 51 -1.94 14.20 -11.30
C PRO A 51 -2.13 13.32 -10.07
N MET A 52 -1.93 13.90 -8.88
CA MET A 52 -2.12 13.22 -7.61
C MET A 52 -3.39 13.75 -6.89
N PRO A 53 -4.15 12.90 -6.17
CA PRO A 53 -3.98 11.46 -6.03
C PRO A 53 -4.35 10.71 -7.31
N THR A 54 -3.62 9.63 -7.59
CA THR A 54 -3.91 8.76 -8.74
C THR A 54 -5.29 8.12 -8.60
N GLU A 55 -5.87 7.68 -9.72
CA GLU A 55 -7.16 6.99 -9.73
C GLU A 55 -7.16 5.75 -8.81
N GLY A 56 -6.05 5.00 -8.80
CA GLY A 56 -5.75 3.91 -7.86
C GLY A 56 -6.02 4.28 -6.41
N ILE A 57 -5.43 5.39 -5.96
CA ILE A 57 -5.56 5.85 -4.58
C ILE A 57 -6.97 6.34 -4.28
N LYS A 58 -7.66 6.97 -5.24
CA LYS A 58 -9.05 7.40 -5.07
C LYS A 58 -9.98 6.20 -4.84
N LEU A 59 -9.89 5.17 -5.67
CA LEU A 59 -10.71 3.96 -5.55
C LEU A 59 -10.35 3.14 -4.31
N LEU A 60 -9.07 3.08 -3.95
CA LEU A 60 -8.63 2.45 -2.69
C LEU A 60 -9.27 3.16 -1.48
N ASN A 61 -9.22 4.50 -1.43
CA ASN A 61 -9.82 5.28 -0.36
C ASN A 61 -11.35 5.10 -0.31
N ALA A 62 -12.01 5.06 -1.47
CA ALA A 62 -13.45 4.80 -1.54
C ALA A 62 -13.80 3.42 -0.98
N LEU A 63 -13.05 2.37 -1.36
CA LEU A 63 -13.24 1.02 -0.84
C LEU A 63 -13.01 0.92 0.67
N TYR A 64 -12.01 1.62 1.21
CA TYR A 64 -11.78 1.65 2.66
C TYR A 64 -12.91 2.34 3.43
N ARG A 65 -13.49 3.41 2.86
CA ARG A 65 -14.63 4.10 3.49
C ARG A 65 -15.91 3.27 3.42
N GLU A 66 -16.13 2.61 2.29
CA GLU A 66 -17.33 1.83 2.03
C GLU A 66 -16.96 0.49 1.38
N PRO A 67 -16.73 -0.55 2.20
CA PRO A 67 -16.28 -1.86 1.73
C PRO A 67 -17.45 -2.65 1.14
N THR A 68 -17.75 -2.40 -0.13
CA THR A 68 -18.76 -3.13 -0.94
C THR A 68 -18.11 -3.93 -2.04
N ILE A 69 -18.80 -4.96 -2.53
CA ILE A 69 -18.34 -5.78 -3.67
C ILE A 69 -18.11 -4.92 -4.92
N GLU A 70 -18.96 -3.92 -5.15
CA GLU A 70 -18.85 -3.00 -6.28
C GLU A 70 -17.61 -2.11 -6.19
N ASN A 71 -17.33 -1.54 -5.01
CA ASN A 71 -16.13 -0.74 -4.80
C ASN A 71 -14.85 -1.60 -4.90
N LEU A 72 -14.93 -2.88 -4.50
CA LEU A 72 -13.81 -3.81 -4.61
C LEU A 72 -13.53 -4.16 -6.09
N LYS A 73 -14.57 -4.43 -6.87
CA LYS A 73 -14.47 -4.67 -8.32
C LYS A 73 -13.88 -3.46 -9.05
N LYS A 74 -14.38 -2.25 -8.76
CA LYS A 74 -13.84 -0.98 -9.31
C LYS A 74 -12.37 -0.77 -8.96
N MET A 75 -11.97 -1.07 -7.72
CA MET A 75 -10.57 -0.93 -7.32
C MET A 75 -9.68 -1.95 -8.05
N MET A 76 -10.13 -3.20 -8.19
CA MET A 76 -9.37 -4.25 -8.87
C MET A 76 -9.27 -4.06 -10.38
N SER A 77 -10.26 -3.45 -11.05
CA SER A 77 -10.22 -3.22 -12.50
C SER A 77 -9.08 -2.31 -12.96
N ILE A 78 -8.51 -1.51 -12.06
CA ILE A 78 -7.36 -0.64 -12.34
C ILE A 78 -6.06 -1.14 -11.69
N PHE A 79 -6.16 -2.10 -10.78
CA PHE A 79 -5.01 -2.61 -10.03
C PHE A 79 -4.30 -3.77 -10.74
N VAL A 80 -5.01 -4.47 -11.63
CA VAL A 80 -4.46 -5.52 -12.48
C VAL A 80 -4.69 -5.16 -13.95
N PHE A 81 -3.68 -5.44 -14.78
CA PHE A 81 -3.78 -5.21 -16.22
C PHE A 81 -4.71 -6.23 -16.89
N ASP A 82 -4.62 -7.50 -16.46
CA ASP A 82 -5.46 -8.58 -16.96
C ASP A 82 -6.44 -9.02 -15.86
N THR A 83 -7.73 -8.82 -16.12
CA THR A 83 -8.81 -9.12 -15.17
C THR A 83 -9.34 -10.54 -15.32
N ARG A 84 -8.86 -11.33 -16.29
CA ARG A 84 -9.33 -12.71 -16.52
C ARG A 84 -9.11 -13.64 -15.32
N ASP A 85 -8.08 -13.34 -14.52
CA ASP A 85 -7.75 -14.10 -13.31
C ASP A 85 -8.56 -13.67 -12.08
N LEU A 86 -9.36 -12.60 -12.18
CA LEU A 86 -10.21 -12.11 -11.09
C LEU A 86 -11.56 -12.84 -11.08
N THR A 87 -11.62 -13.94 -10.35
CA THR A 87 -12.86 -14.72 -10.17
C THR A 87 -13.79 -14.11 -9.12
N GLU A 88 -15.10 -14.38 -9.21
CA GLU A 88 -16.07 -13.93 -8.20
C GLU A 88 -15.72 -14.45 -6.79
N ALA A 89 -15.27 -15.70 -6.70
CA ALA A 89 -14.84 -16.30 -5.44
C ALA A 89 -13.64 -15.55 -4.80
N LEU A 90 -12.71 -15.03 -5.62
CA LEU A 90 -11.61 -14.21 -5.13
C LEU A 90 -12.10 -12.87 -4.56
N PHE A 91 -13.10 -12.25 -5.21
CA PHE A 91 -13.71 -11.03 -4.73
C PHE A 91 -14.46 -11.22 -3.41
N GLU A 92 -15.28 -12.26 -3.31
CA GLU A 92 -16.02 -12.60 -2.08
C GLU A 92 -15.06 -12.89 -0.92
N ALA A 93 -14.05 -13.74 -1.15
CA ALA A 93 -13.05 -14.05 -0.13
C ALA A 93 -12.33 -12.79 0.37
N ARG A 94 -11.97 -11.88 -0.54
CA ARG A 94 -11.28 -10.63 -0.19
C ARG A 94 -12.19 -9.67 0.57
N LEU A 95 -13.45 -9.53 0.17
CA LEU A 95 -14.43 -8.71 0.88
C LEU A 95 -14.70 -9.27 2.29
N ASN A 96 -14.89 -10.57 2.41
CA ASN A 96 -15.10 -11.23 3.71
C ASN A 96 -13.92 -10.99 4.66
N ASN A 97 -12.68 -11.11 4.17
CA ASN A 97 -11.47 -10.80 4.94
C ASN A 97 -11.39 -9.34 5.39
N MET A 98 -11.87 -8.39 4.58
CA MET A 98 -11.92 -6.98 4.96
C MET A 98 -12.97 -6.74 6.06
N LEU A 99 -14.13 -7.38 5.95
CA LEU A 99 -15.22 -7.22 6.90
C LEU A 99 -14.99 -7.97 8.22
N SER A 100 -14.19 -9.04 8.23
CA SER A 100 -13.88 -9.82 9.44
C SER A 100 -12.90 -9.11 10.39
N ARG A 101 -12.31 -7.98 9.99
CA ARG A 101 -11.34 -7.21 10.77
C ARG A 101 -11.80 -5.78 11.09
N ARG A 102 -13.10 -5.59 11.35
CA ARG A 102 -13.73 -4.29 11.68
C ARG A 102 -13.23 -3.68 13.01
N ASP A 103 -12.50 -4.45 13.80
CA ASP A 103 -11.94 -4.11 15.11
C ASP A 103 -10.58 -3.40 15.05
N HIS A 104 -9.97 -3.19 13.87
CA HIS A 104 -8.72 -2.42 13.75
C HIS A 104 -8.96 -0.88 13.79
N PRO A 105 -8.69 -0.18 14.91
CA PRO A 105 -9.10 1.21 15.13
C PRO A 105 -8.21 2.27 14.44
N GLY A 106 -7.24 1.86 13.61
CA GLY A 106 -6.11 2.70 13.19
C GLY A 106 -6.16 3.25 11.76
N GLN A 107 -7.16 2.92 10.95
CA GLN A 107 -7.21 3.32 9.53
C GLN A 107 -8.12 4.54 9.25
N LEU A 108 -8.54 5.25 10.31
CA LEU A 108 -9.58 6.28 10.29
C LEU A 108 -9.10 7.75 10.40
N ARG A 109 -7.80 8.05 10.32
CA ARG A 109 -7.32 9.45 10.21
C ARG A 109 -6.38 9.62 9.03
N GLN A 110 -6.89 10.22 7.95
CA GLN A 110 -6.03 11.08 7.14
C GLN A 110 -5.87 12.38 7.94
N GLU A 111 -4.63 12.72 8.32
CA GLU A 111 -4.32 14.04 8.84
C GLU A 111 -4.57 15.07 7.73
N PRO A 112 -5.41 16.10 7.95
CA PRO A 112 -5.62 17.14 6.96
C PRO A 112 -4.46 18.13 7.02
N GLY A 113 -3.69 18.22 5.93
CA GLY A 113 -2.83 19.38 5.66
C GLY A 113 -1.33 19.14 5.86
N SER A 114 -0.63 18.86 4.76
CA SER A 114 0.75 19.31 4.57
C SER A 114 0.94 19.65 3.10
N GLN A 115 0.37 20.79 2.70
CA GLN A 115 0.89 21.49 1.53
C GLN A 115 2.18 22.19 1.98
N PRO A 116 3.31 22.04 1.28
CA PRO A 116 4.47 22.89 1.53
C PRO A 116 4.11 24.31 1.10
N GLU A 117 4.20 25.28 2.03
CA GLU A 117 4.12 26.69 1.71
C GLU A 117 5.22 27.02 0.69
N ALA A 118 4.80 27.62 -0.43
CA ALA A 118 5.72 28.19 -1.40
C ALA A 118 6.44 29.37 -0.73
N VAL A 119 7.76 29.24 -0.59
CA VAL A 119 8.63 30.34 -0.19
C VAL A 119 8.66 31.35 -1.33
N SER A 120 8.01 32.50 -1.11
CA SER A 120 8.26 33.74 -1.84
C SER A 120 9.40 34.52 -1.17
#